data_AF-A0A942EPT2-F1
#
_entry.id   AF-A0A942EPT2-F1
#
_cell.length_a   1.000
_cell.length_b   1.000
_cell.length_c   1.000
_cell.angle_alpha   90.00
_cell.angle_beta   90.00
_cell.angle_gamma   90.00
#
_symmetry.space_group_name_H-M   'P 1'
#
loop_
_entity.id
_entity.type
_entity.pdbx_description
1 polymer ?
#
loop_
_entity_poly.entity_id
_entity_poly.type
_entity_poly.pdbx_seq_one_letter_code
_entity_poly.pdbx_strand_id
1 'polypeptide(L)'
;MNANVPPPLELLQLQAWVAQAIQRSPQEPLTLSSAYEAAQYIKPFKNLSPNERIQIYHSTYWSNQIRFLIGHLRLLVRFLGYEKFQHRIAIPYLKKYPPPHWAMVTGLLHLPHWVKEDYQEEDQATIQLFLQIDMAYKDCSLETALQPFNPSIYEDPFSVPVFLQPHVHIASADYNVFQLRETALKHTVEYWENHPFPILSQGPNYYIVFRNHLNKVVSEEINEKQYFLLNCIQKGCSLNQAKAQLEKTQSIENFMELYTWFYLWIQRHLFTEYPPDT
;
A
#
# COMPACT_ATOMS: atom_id res chain seq x y z
N MET A 1 1.11 13.50 -33.86
CA MET A 1 1.50 14.54 -32.87
C MET A 1 2.95 14.27 -32.51
N ASN A 2 3.86 15.23 -32.79
CA ASN A 2 5.30 15.05 -32.60
C ASN A 2 5.64 15.04 -31.10
N ALA A 3 5.98 13.87 -30.57
CA ALA A 3 6.23 13.63 -29.16
C ALA A 3 7.65 13.98 -28.67
N ASN A 4 8.46 14.72 -29.45
CA ASN A 4 9.90 14.87 -29.18
C ASN A 4 10.43 16.33 -29.23
N VAL A 5 9.57 17.35 -29.07
CA VAL A 5 10.09 18.70 -28.82
C VAL A 5 10.32 18.85 -27.32
N PRO A 6 11.58 18.99 -26.84
CA PRO A 6 11.84 19.20 -25.43
C PRO A 6 11.15 20.49 -24.98
N PRO A 7 10.57 20.53 -23.76
CA PRO A 7 9.96 21.74 -23.24
C PRO A 7 10.99 22.89 -23.23
N PRO A 8 10.56 24.14 -23.44
CA PRO A 8 11.44 25.30 -23.33
C PRO A 8 12.17 25.30 -21.98
N LEU A 9 13.44 25.69 -21.98
CA LEU A 9 14.29 25.72 -20.77
C LEU A 9 13.64 26.52 -19.62
N GLU A 10 12.94 27.61 -19.96
CA GLU A 10 12.19 28.44 -19.02
C GLU A 10 11.05 27.68 -18.31
N LEU A 11 10.40 26.74 -19.00
CA LEU A 11 9.35 25.90 -18.41
C LEU A 11 9.94 24.88 -17.43
N LEU A 12 11.08 24.26 -17.79
CA LEU A 12 11.77 23.31 -16.89
C LEU A 12 12.26 24.00 -15.62
N GLN A 13 12.83 25.21 -15.75
CA GLN A 13 13.28 26.02 -14.61
C GLN A 13 12.11 26.41 -13.71
N LEU A 14 10.99 26.85 -14.31
CA LEU A 14 9.78 27.17 -13.56
C LEU A 14 9.24 25.94 -12.81
N GLN A 15 9.16 24.79 -13.47
CA GLN A 15 8.69 23.54 -12.85
C GLN A 15 9.58 23.10 -11.69
N ALA A 16 10.90 23.16 -11.86
CA ALA A 16 11.87 22.83 -10.81
C ALA A 16 11.74 23.79 -9.62
N TRP A 17 11.63 25.09 -9.88
CA TRP A 17 11.46 26.09 -8.83
C TRP A 17 10.14 25.91 -8.07
N VAL A 18 9.01 25.72 -8.78
CA VAL A 18 7.71 25.47 -8.13
C VAL A 18 7.75 24.20 -7.29
N ALA A 19 8.34 23.11 -7.81
CA ALA A 19 8.48 21.85 -7.08
C ALA A 19 9.24 22.05 -5.76
N GLN A 20 10.39 22.72 -5.82
CA GLN A 20 11.17 23.05 -4.63
C GLN A 20 10.39 23.92 -3.65
N ALA A 21 9.67 24.93 -4.14
CA ALA A 21 8.91 25.87 -3.31
C ALA A 21 7.76 25.19 -2.56
N ILE A 22 7.00 24.29 -3.21
CA ILE A 22 5.88 23.59 -2.56
C ILE A 22 6.34 22.43 -1.66
N GLN A 23 7.51 21.85 -1.91
CA GLN A 23 8.09 20.75 -1.12
C GLN A 23 8.84 21.22 0.13
N ARG A 24 9.03 22.53 0.34
CA ARG A 24 9.57 23.05 1.61
C ARG A 24 8.73 22.58 2.78
N SER A 25 9.39 22.35 3.92
CA SER A 25 8.74 21.82 5.13
C SER A 25 7.43 22.56 5.44
N PRO A 26 6.37 21.86 5.89
CA PRO A 26 5.04 22.46 6.08
C PRO A 26 4.99 23.60 7.11
N GLN A 27 6.06 23.78 7.90
CA GLN A 27 6.17 24.82 8.94
C GLN A 27 7.21 25.89 8.64
N GLU A 28 7.94 25.80 7.53
CA GLU A 28 8.86 26.85 7.12
C GLU A 28 8.06 27.96 6.42
N PRO A 29 7.92 29.16 7.02
CA PRO A 29 7.28 30.26 6.32
C PRO A 29 8.13 30.63 5.10
N LEU A 30 7.47 30.88 3.97
CA LEU A 30 8.14 31.47 2.81
C LEU A 30 8.75 32.81 3.24
N THR A 31 10.08 32.87 3.28
CA THR A 31 10.86 34.04 3.66
C THR A 31 10.69 35.19 2.66
N LEU A 32 11.19 36.38 3.02
CA LEU A 32 11.23 37.55 2.12
C LEU A 32 12.02 37.27 0.82
N SER A 33 13.01 36.37 0.84
CA SER A 33 13.71 35.90 -0.38
C SER A 33 12.75 35.19 -1.33
N SER A 34 11.87 34.32 -0.82
CA SER A 34 10.86 33.65 -1.64
C SER A 34 9.79 34.57 -2.20
N ALA A 35 9.52 35.73 -1.58
CA ALA A 35 8.59 36.70 -2.16
C ALA A 35 9.17 37.37 -3.42
N TYR A 36 10.48 37.68 -3.40
CA TYR A 36 11.18 38.23 -4.56
C TYR A 36 11.33 37.18 -5.68
N GLU A 37 11.73 35.95 -5.33
CA GLU A 37 11.79 34.82 -6.27
C GLU A 37 10.42 34.51 -6.87
N ALA A 38 9.36 34.45 -6.05
CA ALA A 38 8.01 34.21 -6.55
C ALA A 38 7.53 35.29 -7.53
N ALA A 39 7.92 36.55 -7.33
CA ALA A 39 7.59 37.63 -8.25
C ALA A 39 8.27 37.51 -9.62
N GLN A 40 9.38 36.75 -9.73
CA GLN A 40 10.02 36.47 -11.03
C GLN A 40 9.22 35.47 -11.87
N TYR A 41 8.50 34.56 -11.22
CA TYR A 41 7.86 33.42 -11.87
C TYR A 41 6.32 33.47 -11.87
N ILE A 42 5.71 34.15 -10.90
CA ILE A 42 4.26 34.16 -10.68
C ILE A 42 3.76 35.59 -10.83
N LYS A 43 2.85 35.82 -11.78
CA LYS A 43 2.14 37.09 -11.90
C LYS A 43 1.15 37.27 -10.74
N PRO A 44 0.96 38.49 -10.21
CA PRO A 44 -0.13 38.77 -9.29
C PRO A 44 -1.49 38.44 -9.93
N PHE A 45 -2.48 38.06 -9.12
CA PHE A 45 -3.83 37.77 -9.61
C PHE A 45 -4.88 38.29 -8.63
N LYS A 46 -5.76 39.17 -9.13
CA LYS A 46 -6.75 39.89 -8.30
C LYS A 46 -6.05 40.58 -7.11
N ASN A 47 -6.39 40.17 -5.88
CA ASN A 47 -5.86 40.72 -4.63
C ASN A 47 -4.72 39.88 -4.04
N LEU A 48 -4.23 38.85 -4.75
CA LEU A 48 -3.17 37.98 -4.27
C LEU A 48 -1.83 38.34 -4.89
N SER A 49 -0.87 38.65 -4.03
CA SER A 49 0.53 38.77 -4.37
C SER A 49 1.12 37.43 -4.83
N PRO A 50 2.22 37.44 -5.59
CA PRO A 50 2.93 36.22 -6.01
C PRO A 50 3.27 35.29 -4.82
N ASN A 51 3.68 35.87 -3.68
CA ASN A 51 4.01 35.13 -2.46
C ASN A 51 2.78 34.42 -1.85
N GLU A 52 1.64 35.12 -1.75
CA GLU A 52 0.41 34.51 -1.25
C GLU A 52 -0.07 33.37 -2.15
N ARG A 53 0.11 33.50 -3.48
CA ARG A 53 -0.23 32.44 -4.42
C ARG A 53 0.62 31.19 -4.20
N ILE A 54 1.94 31.32 -4.05
CA ILE A 54 2.80 30.16 -3.79
C ILE A 54 2.53 29.53 -2.42
N GLN A 55 2.18 30.32 -1.40
CA GLN A 55 1.76 29.81 -0.09
C GLN A 55 0.46 28.97 -0.18
N ILE A 56 -0.48 29.37 -1.05
CA ILE A 56 -1.69 28.57 -1.31
C ILE A 56 -1.32 27.23 -1.95
N TYR A 57 -0.41 27.22 -2.94
CA TYR A 57 0.03 25.96 -3.57
C TYR A 57 0.79 25.06 -2.58
N HIS A 58 1.66 25.62 -1.75
CA HIS A 58 2.37 24.91 -0.69
C HIS A 58 1.40 24.26 0.30
N SER A 59 0.45 25.03 0.85
CA SER A 59 -0.54 24.50 1.80
C SER A 59 -1.46 23.45 1.16
N THR A 60 -1.84 23.63 -0.11
CA THR A 60 -2.63 22.65 -0.87
C THR A 60 -1.85 21.36 -1.10
N TYR A 61 -0.57 21.45 -1.45
CA TYR A 61 0.31 20.29 -1.65
C TYR A 61 0.36 19.43 -0.39
N TRP A 62 0.71 20.02 0.76
CA TRP A 62 0.79 19.28 2.02
C TRP A 62 -0.55 18.73 2.49
N SER A 63 -1.64 19.48 2.31
CA SER A 63 -3.00 18.99 2.58
C SER A 63 -3.34 17.77 1.74
N ASN A 64 -2.93 17.76 0.47
CA ASN A 64 -3.14 16.62 -0.41
C ASN A 64 -2.26 15.41 -0.03
N GLN A 65 -1.02 15.61 0.43
CA GLN A 65 -0.19 14.53 0.96
C GLN A 65 -0.85 13.86 2.16
N ILE A 66 -1.37 14.64 3.11
CA ILE A 66 -2.09 14.11 4.27
C ILE A 66 -3.35 13.36 3.82
N ARG A 67 -4.13 13.91 2.88
CA ARG A 67 -5.32 13.23 2.32
C ARG A 67 -4.96 11.93 1.61
N PHE A 68 -3.83 11.89 0.90
CA PHE A 68 -3.32 10.68 0.27
C PHE A 68 -3.02 9.61 1.32
N LEU A 69 -2.30 9.95 2.40
CA LEU A 69 -2.04 9.04 3.50
C LEU A 69 -3.34 8.53 4.13
N ILE A 70 -4.32 9.41 4.37
CA ILE A 70 -5.64 9.04 4.92
C ILE A 70 -6.40 8.08 3.99
N GLY A 71 -6.31 8.29 2.68
CA GLY A 71 -6.97 7.47 1.67
C GLY A 71 -6.44 6.03 1.61
N HIS A 72 -5.15 5.84 1.86
CA HIS A 72 -4.49 4.54 1.79
C HIS A 72 -4.36 3.84 3.15
N LEU A 73 -4.19 4.57 4.25
CA LEU A 73 -4.03 4.04 5.61
C LEU A 73 -5.36 3.95 6.32
N ARG A 74 -6.31 3.29 5.67
CA ARG A 74 -7.72 3.33 6.08
C ARG A 74 -7.89 2.75 7.47
N LEU A 75 -7.38 1.56 7.75
CA LEU A 75 -7.53 0.92 9.04
C LEU A 75 -6.88 1.77 10.14
N LEU A 76 -5.67 2.24 9.90
CA LEU A 76 -4.92 3.03 10.85
C LEU A 76 -5.64 4.34 11.23
N VAL A 77 -6.26 5.01 10.26
CA VAL A 77 -7.06 6.22 10.52
C VAL A 77 -8.32 5.91 11.32
N ARG A 78 -8.99 4.76 11.11
CA ARG A 78 -10.17 4.39 11.95
C ARG A 78 -9.75 4.11 13.39
N PHE A 79 -8.58 3.50 13.57
CA PHE A 79 -8.06 3.19 14.90
C PHE A 79 -7.69 4.45 15.69
N LEU A 80 -7.02 5.41 15.06
CA LEU A 80 -6.52 6.61 15.75
C LEU A 80 -7.52 7.76 15.78
N GLY A 81 -8.39 7.88 14.78
CA GLY A 81 -9.10 9.13 14.49
C GLY A 81 -8.25 10.09 13.64
N TYR A 82 -8.91 11.06 12.99
CA TYR A 82 -8.22 11.99 12.08
C TYR A 82 -7.15 12.83 12.78
N GLU A 83 -7.49 13.41 13.94
CA GLU A 83 -6.60 14.32 14.66
C GLU A 83 -5.34 13.60 15.13
N LYS A 84 -5.47 12.49 15.87
CA LYS A 84 -4.33 11.71 16.37
C LYS A 84 -3.50 11.16 15.21
N PHE A 85 -4.13 10.67 14.15
CA PHE A 85 -3.40 10.21 12.96
C PHE A 85 -2.55 11.34 12.35
N GLN A 86 -3.11 12.54 12.19
CA GLN A 86 -2.37 13.67 11.62
C GLN A 86 -1.21 14.10 12.52
N HIS A 87 -1.46 14.27 13.82
CA HIS A 87 -0.47 14.79 14.77
C HIS A 87 0.61 13.78 15.14
N ARG A 88 0.26 12.51 15.32
CA ARG A 88 1.19 11.47 15.77
C ARG A 88 1.90 10.77 14.63
N ILE A 89 1.31 10.71 13.42
CA ILE A 89 1.87 9.97 12.28
C ILE A 89 2.13 10.89 11.10
N ALA A 90 1.07 11.42 10.45
CA ALA A 90 1.21 12.02 9.14
C ALA A 90 2.19 13.21 9.11
N ILE A 91 2.05 14.16 10.03
CA ILE A 91 2.89 15.37 10.07
C ILE A 91 4.34 15.02 10.48
N PRO A 92 4.60 14.29 11.59
CA PRO A 92 5.97 13.90 11.96
C PRO A 92 6.69 13.10 10.87
N TYR A 93 5.99 12.13 10.25
CA TYR A 93 6.54 11.34 9.15
C TYR A 93 6.89 12.20 7.94
N LEU A 94 5.96 13.02 7.45
CA LEU A 94 6.15 13.87 6.27
C LEU A 94 7.24 14.94 6.48
N LYS A 95 7.48 15.34 7.73
CA LYS A 95 8.61 16.22 8.07
C LYS A 95 9.96 15.51 7.94
N LYS A 96 10.05 14.25 8.38
CA LYS A 96 11.30 13.48 8.31
C LYS A 96 11.56 12.94 6.90
N TYR A 97 10.50 12.53 6.20
CA TYR A 97 10.54 11.98 4.85
C TYR A 97 9.64 12.80 3.91
N PRO A 98 10.01 14.05 3.58
CA PRO A 98 9.27 14.84 2.61
C PRO A 98 9.29 14.14 1.25
N PRO A 99 8.14 14.04 0.54
CA PRO A 99 8.11 13.34 -0.75
C PRO A 99 9.05 14.03 -1.76
N PRO A 100 9.96 13.29 -2.42
CA PRO A 100 10.95 13.87 -3.31
C PRO A 100 10.36 14.31 -4.65
N HIS A 101 9.14 13.87 -4.96
CA HIS A 101 8.44 14.15 -6.20
C HIS A 101 7.02 14.68 -5.92
N TRP A 102 6.47 15.48 -6.83
CA TRP A 102 5.11 16.00 -6.71
C TRP A 102 4.04 14.90 -6.82
N ALA A 103 4.39 13.75 -7.40
CA ALA A 103 3.52 12.58 -7.46
C ALA A 103 3.38 11.94 -6.08
N MET A 104 2.14 11.71 -5.64
CA MET A 104 1.84 11.24 -4.28
C MET A 104 2.23 9.77 -4.04
N VAL A 105 2.52 9.00 -5.09
CA VAL A 105 2.78 7.55 -5.01
C VAL A 105 3.94 7.19 -4.07
N THR A 106 4.96 8.05 -3.98
CA THR A 106 6.12 7.82 -3.11
C THR A 106 5.85 8.17 -1.65
N GLY A 107 4.70 8.77 -1.33
CA GLY A 107 4.37 9.29 -0.02
C GLY A 107 4.34 8.25 1.09
N LEU A 108 4.21 6.95 0.80
CA LEU A 108 4.17 5.87 1.80
C LEU A 108 5.48 5.09 1.95
N LEU A 109 6.46 5.33 1.07
CA LEU A 109 7.62 4.45 0.90
C LEU A 109 8.42 4.22 2.19
N HIS A 110 8.65 5.29 2.94
CA HIS A 110 9.46 5.24 4.16
C HIS A 110 8.64 5.07 5.44
N LEU A 111 7.30 5.02 5.34
CA LEU A 111 6.44 5.00 6.52
C LEU A 111 6.64 3.74 7.38
N PRO A 112 6.75 2.50 6.84
CA PRO A 112 7.03 1.32 7.66
C PRO A 112 8.34 1.43 8.44
N HIS A 113 9.38 1.98 7.81
CA HIS A 113 10.66 2.20 8.46
C HIS A 113 10.57 3.27 9.56
N TRP A 114 9.89 4.39 9.26
CA TRP A 114 9.65 5.46 10.24
C TRP A 114 8.87 4.96 11.46
N VAL A 115 7.80 4.18 11.27
CA VAL A 115 7.04 3.63 12.40
C VAL A 115 7.91 2.71 13.26
N LYS A 116 8.84 1.98 12.65
CA LYS A 116 9.74 1.08 13.38
C LYS A 116 10.79 1.82 14.21
N GLU A 117 11.41 2.85 13.64
CA GLU A 117 12.58 3.50 14.24
C GLU A 117 12.26 4.80 14.99
N ASP A 118 11.23 5.54 14.57
CA ASP A 118 10.97 6.92 15.02
C ASP A 118 9.67 7.09 15.79
N TYR A 119 8.71 6.18 15.65
CA TYR A 119 7.44 6.26 16.36
C TYR A 119 7.58 5.65 17.77
N GLN A 120 7.62 6.50 18.79
CA GLN A 120 8.01 6.15 20.17
C GLN A 120 6.84 6.06 21.16
N GLU A 121 5.64 5.73 20.69
CA GLU A 121 4.44 5.65 21.52
C GLU A 121 4.11 4.20 21.90
N GLU A 122 3.35 4.01 22.98
CA GLU A 122 3.02 2.68 23.53
C GLU A 122 2.27 1.77 22.54
N ASP A 123 1.53 2.35 21.59
CA ASP A 123 0.75 1.64 20.57
C ASP A 123 1.55 1.29 19.30
N GLN A 124 2.89 1.43 19.32
CA GLN A 124 3.75 1.17 18.16
C GLN A 124 3.50 -0.21 17.53
N ALA A 125 3.40 -1.28 18.34
CA ALA A 125 3.19 -2.63 17.82
C ALA A 125 1.84 -2.77 17.08
N THR A 126 0.77 -2.19 17.62
CA THR A 126 -0.55 -2.17 16.98
C THR A 126 -0.52 -1.35 15.69
N ILE A 127 0.18 -0.22 15.69
CA ILE A 127 0.33 0.63 14.50
C ILE A 127 1.12 -0.08 13.41
N GLN A 128 2.21 -0.77 13.75
CA GLN A 128 2.97 -1.58 12.79
C GLN A 128 2.08 -2.65 12.16
N LEU A 129 1.29 -3.36 12.96
CA LEU A 129 0.37 -4.38 12.48
C LEU A 129 -0.67 -3.79 11.52
N PHE A 130 -1.33 -2.69 11.89
CA PHE A 130 -2.35 -2.06 11.04
C PHE A 130 -1.78 -1.44 9.78
N LEU A 131 -0.57 -0.87 9.88
CA LEU A 131 0.16 -0.36 8.74
C LEU A 131 0.51 -1.47 7.74
N GLN A 132 1.01 -2.62 8.21
CA GLN A 132 1.31 -3.75 7.33
C GLN A 132 0.09 -4.20 6.53
N ILE A 133 -1.08 -4.21 7.17
CA ILE A 133 -2.33 -4.58 6.50
C ILE A 133 -2.71 -3.52 5.46
N ASP A 134 -2.77 -2.23 5.83
CA ASP A 134 -3.12 -1.18 4.88
C ASP A 134 -2.13 -1.12 3.69
N MET A 135 -0.84 -1.35 3.94
CA MET A 135 0.19 -1.45 2.91
C MET A 135 -0.06 -2.63 1.97
N ALA A 136 -0.39 -3.82 2.48
CA ALA A 136 -0.73 -4.97 1.65
C ALA A 136 -1.92 -4.68 0.72
N TYR A 137 -2.98 -4.01 1.20
CA TYR A 137 -4.10 -3.62 0.34
C TYR A 137 -3.70 -2.57 -0.71
N LYS A 138 -2.85 -1.61 -0.33
CA LYS A 138 -2.34 -0.57 -1.23
C LYS A 138 -1.46 -1.19 -2.31
N ASP A 139 -0.54 -2.09 -1.96
CA ASP A 139 0.36 -2.74 -2.91
C ASP A 139 -0.42 -3.62 -3.88
N CYS A 140 -1.37 -4.45 -3.40
CA CYS A 140 -2.32 -5.18 -4.25
C CYS A 140 -3.04 -4.29 -5.27
N SER A 141 -3.36 -3.05 -4.91
CA SER A 141 -4.08 -2.14 -5.79
C SER A 141 -3.22 -1.56 -6.91
N LEU A 142 -1.93 -1.37 -6.66
CA LEU A 142 -1.01 -0.68 -7.57
C LEU A 142 -0.16 -1.62 -8.42
N GLU A 143 0.10 -2.83 -7.94
CA GLU A 143 0.96 -3.78 -8.61
C GLU A 143 0.45 -4.18 -10.00
N THR A 144 1.36 -4.31 -10.95
CA THR A 144 1.02 -4.67 -12.33
C THR A 144 0.73 -6.17 -12.40
N ALA A 145 -0.44 -6.54 -12.95
CA ALA A 145 -0.76 -7.95 -13.16
C ALA A 145 0.10 -8.50 -14.31
N LEU A 146 0.69 -9.68 -14.08
CA LEU A 146 1.35 -10.48 -15.10
C LEU A 146 0.33 -11.39 -15.78
N GLN A 147 0.72 -11.98 -16.91
CA GLN A 147 -0.14 -12.93 -17.60
C GLN A 147 -0.50 -14.10 -16.65
N PRO A 148 -1.80 -14.39 -16.44
CA PRO A 148 -2.22 -15.48 -15.58
C PRO A 148 -1.76 -16.84 -16.13
N PHE A 149 -1.39 -17.74 -15.23
CA PHE A 149 -1.08 -19.14 -15.56
C PHE A 149 -2.27 -19.80 -16.26
N ASN A 150 -2.03 -20.42 -17.42
CA ASN A 150 -3.05 -21.14 -18.17
C ASN A 150 -2.78 -22.64 -18.13
N PRO A 151 -3.48 -23.42 -17.28
CA PRO A 151 -3.21 -24.85 -17.17
C PRO A 151 -3.51 -25.63 -18.46
N SER A 152 -4.33 -25.10 -19.37
CA SER A 152 -4.80 -25.81 -20.57
C SER A 152 -3.70 -26.05 -21.62
N ILE A 153 -2.55 -25.38 -21.49
CA ILE A 153 -1.42 -25.54 -22.43
C ILE A 153 -0.48 -26.70 -22.04
N TYR A 154 -0.69 -27.31 -20.86
CA TYR A 154 0.17 -28.34 -20.31
C TYR A 154 -0.56 -29.67 -20.16
N GLU A 155 0.15 -30.77 -20.42
CA GLU A 155 -0.36 -32.13 -20.16
C GLU A 155 -0.47 -32.40 -18.65
N ASP A 156 0.51 -31.94 -17.86
CA ASP A 156 0.51 -32.00 -16.39
C ASP A 156 0.78 -30.60 -15.80
N PRO A 157 -0.26 -29.77 -15.59
CA PRO A 157 -0.11 -28.44 -15.04
C PRO A 157 0.39 -28.42 -13.59
N PHE A 158 0.31 -29.54 -12.85
CA PHE A 158 0.71 -29.59 -11.44
C PHE A 158 2.22 -29.75 -11.24
N SER A 159 2.92 -30.21 -12.28
CA SER A 159 4.37 -30.31 -12.30
C SER A 159 5.06 -29.02 -12.79
N VAL A 160 4.31 -28.07 -13.34
CA VAL A 160 4.84 -26.79 -13.82
C VAL A 160 5.11 -25.85 -12.64
N PRO A 161 6.33 -25.30 -12.51
CA PRO A 161 6.61 -24.22 -11.56
C PRO A 161 5.76 -23.00 -11.85
N VAL A 162 5.12 -22.45 -10.82
CA VAL A 162 4.33 -21.23 -10.90
C VAL A 162 4.72 -20.28 -9.77
N PHE A 163 4.42 -19.00 -9.94
CA PHE A 163 4.65 -17.95 -8.97
C PHE A 163 3.32 -17.27 -8.61
N LEU A 164 3.27 -16.62 -7.46
CA LEU A 164 2.17 -15.73 -7.13
C LEU A 164 2.24 -14.47 -8.00
N GLN A 165 1.08 -13.94 -8.40
CA GLN A 165 1.01 -12.62 -9.03
C GLN A 165 1.62 -11.55 -8.12
N PRO A 166 2.22 -10.47 -8.68
CA PRO A 166 2.80 -9.39 -7.86
C PRO A 166 1.79 -8.76 -6.89
N HIS A 167 0.51 -8.73 -7.27
CA HIS A 167 -0.58 -8.19 -6.44
C HIS A 167 -1.17 -9.21 -5.46
N VAL A 168 -0.52 -10.34 -5.19
CA VAL A 168 -0.98 -11.36 -4.24
C VAL A 168 -0.04 -11.37 -3.05
N HIS A 169 -0.58 -11.01 -1.89
CA HIS A 169 0.15 -11.00 -0.63
C HIS A 169 -0.43 -12.07 0.29
N ILE A 170 0.44 -12.91 0.83
CA ILE A 170 0.09 -13.90 1.85
C ILE A 170 0.72 -13.48 3.17
N ALA A 171 -0.01 -13.63 4.27
CA ALA A 171 0.56 -13.39 5.58
C ALA A 171 -0.16 -14.19 6.68
N SER A 172 0.50 -14.21 7.83
CA SER A 172 0.05 -14.85 9.06
C SER A 172 0.09 -13.82 10.19
N ALA A 173 -0.82 -13.96 11.15
CA ALA A 173 -0.86 -13.13 12.34
C ALA A 173 -1.40 -13.94 13.52
N ASP A 174 -0.93 -13.64 14.73
CA ASP A 174 -1.46 -14.22 15.98
C ASP A 174 -2.81 -13.63 16.40
N TYR A 175 -3.41 -12.81 15.54
CA TYR A 175 -4.69 -12.15 15.74
C TYR A 175 -5.53 -12.18 14.47
N ASN A 176 -6.86 -12.19 14.61
CA ASN A 176 -7.77 -12.05 13.48
C ASN A 176 -7.87 -10.59 13.01
N VAL A 177 -6.81 -10.15 12.34
CA VAL A 177 -6.71 -8.78 11.85
C VAL A 177 -7.64 -8.51 10.65
N PHE A 178 -8.07 -9.56 9.94
CA PHE A 178 -8.97 -9.47 8.79
C PHE A 178 -10.37 -9.09 9.21
N GLN A 179 -10.94 -9.87 10.13
CA GLN A 179 -12.25 -9.59 10.68
C GLN A 179 -12.27 -8.23 11.37
N LEU A 180 -11.19 -7.89 12.08
CA LEU A 180 -11.04 -6.56 12.66
C LEU A 180 -11.10 -5.48 11.59
N ARG A 181 -10.35 -5.61 10.49
CA ARG A 181 -10.36 -4.62 9.41
C ARG A 181 -11.72 -4.49 8.76
N GLU A 182 -12.36 -5.60 8.42
CA GLU A 182 -13.70 -5.57 7.83
C GLU A 182 -14.70 -4.87 8.76
N THR A 183 -14.63 -5.17 10.06
CA THR A 183 -15.51 -4.55 11.06
C THR A 183 -15.21 -3.05 11.20
N ALA A 184 -13.94 -2.68 11.31
CA ALA A 184 -13.49 -1.28 11.41
C ALA A 184 -13.96 -0.45 10.20
N LEU A 185 -13.92 -1.03 8.99
CA LEU A 185 -14.26 -0.34 7.75
C LEU A 185 -15.78 -0.27 7.45
N LYS A 186 -16.63 -1.00 8.18
CA LYS A 186 -18.10 -0.85 8.10
C LYS A 186 -18.58 0.50 8.63
N HIS A 187 -17.79 1.14 9.47
CA HIS A 187 -18.14 2.40 10.11
C HIS A 187 -17.16 3.52 9.72
N THR A 188 -17.61 4.76 9.89
CA THR A 188 -16.79 5.94 9.64
C THR A 188 -15.78 6.14 10.77
N VAL A 189 -14.87 7.10 10.60
CA VAL A 189 -13.86 7.42 11.63
C VAL A 189 -14.55 8.00 12.88
N GLU A 190 -15.54 8.88 12.67
CA GLU A 190 -16.31 9.56 13.73
C GLU A 190 -17.14 8.57 14.58
N TYR A 191 -17.54 7.43 14.00
CA TYR A 191 -18.21 6.37 14.76
C TYR A 191 -17.30 5.84 15.87
N TRP A 192 -16.03 5.56 15.55
CA TRP A 192 -15.06 4.97 16.49
C TRP A 192 -14.55 5.95 17.55
N GLU A 193 -14.82 7.26 17.40
CA GLU A 193 -14.53 8.24 18.47
C GLU A 193 -15.43 8.02 19.70
N ASN A 194 -16.62 7.46 19.50
CA ASN A 194 -17.64 7.27 20.53
C ASN A 194 -17.98 5.79 20.80
N HIS A 195 -17.31 4.86 20.12
CA HIS A 195 -17.54 3.43 20.24
C HIS A 195 -16.22 2.69 20.44
N PRO A 196 -16.21 1.59 21.23
CA PRO A 196 -15.01 0.80 21.42
C PRO A 196 -14.57 0.21 20.09
N PHE A 197 -13.28 0.33 19.77
CA PHE A 197 -12.70 -0.28 18.59
C PHE A 197 -12.82 -1.81 18.66
N PRO A 198 -12.95 -2.54 17.53
CA PRO A 198 -13.10 -4.00 17.55
C PRO A 198 -11.94 -4.68 18.27
N ILE A 199 -12.26 -5.69 19.08
CA ILE A 199 -11.27 -6.45 19.85
C ILE A 199 -10.54 -7.41 18.90
N LEU A 200 -9.21 -7.47 19.02
CA LEU A 200 -8.37 -8.46 18.35
C LEU A 200 -8.59 -9.83 18.99
N SER A 201 -9.25 -10.75 18.29
CA SER A 201 -9.31 -12.15 18.71
C SER A 201 -7.94 -12.81 18.48
N GLN A 202 -7.45 -13.54 19.48
CA GLN A 202 -6.16 -14.22 19.43
C GLN A 202 -6.25 -15.58 18.73
N GLY A 203 -5.17 -15.97 18.07
CA GLY A 203 -5.00 -17.28 17.44
C GLY A 203 -4.21 -17.17 16.14
N PRO A 204 -3.63 -18.28 15.64
CA PRO A 204 -2.97 -18.29 14.34
C PRO A 204 -4.02 -18.07 13.25
N ASN A 205 -3.95 -16.94 12.57
CA ASN A 205 -4.80 -16.59 11.45
C ASN A 205 -3.94 -16.46 10.19
N TYR A 206 -4.38 -17.06 9.09
CA TYR A 206 -3.71 -16.99 7.81
C TYR A 206 -4.63 -16.39 6.77
N TYR A 207 -4.06 -15.63 5.85
CA TYR A 207 -4.86 -14.87 4.91
C TYR A 207 -4.12 -14.62 3.61
N ILE A 208 -4.94 -14.35 2.60
CA ILE A 208 -4.48 -13.85 1.30
C ILE A 208 -5.16 -12.51 1.03
N VAL A 209 -4.41 -11.56 0.50
CA VAL A 209 -4.93 -10.31 -0.05
C VAL A 209 -4.57 -10.28 -1.52
N PHE A 210 -5.55 -10.09 -2.39
CA PHE A 210 -5.33 -10.11 -3.84
C PHE A 210 -6.33 -9.26 -4.59
N ARG A 211 -5.99 -8.91 -5.83
CA ARG A 211 -6.90 -8.24 -6.76
C ARG A 211 -7.66 -9.29 -7.58
N ASN A 212 -8.98 -9.28 -7.53
CA ASN A 212 -9.82 -10.20 -8.29
C ASN A 212 -10.00 -9.76 -9.76
N HIS A 213 -10.69 -10.57 -10.56
CA HIS A 213 -10.97 -10.29 -11.98
C HIS A 213 -11.78 -8.99 -12.23
N LEU A 214 -12.42 -8.42 -11.21
CA LEU A 214 -13.11 -7.13 -11.27
C LEU A 214 -12.20 -5.95 -10.86
N ASN A 215 -10.89 -6.19 -10.75
CA ASN A 215 -9.89 -5.24 -10.23
C ASN A 215 -10.18 -4.73 -8.81
N LYS A 216 -10.93 -5.49 -8.00
CA LYS A 216 -11.17 -5.17 -6.60
C LYS A 216 -10.17 -5.91 -5.73
N VAL A 217 -9.53 -5.20 -4.80
CA VAL A 217 -8.72 -5.81 -3.76
C VAL A 217 -9.65 -6.46 -2.75
N VAL A 218 -9.51 -7.78 -2.61
CA VAL A 218 -10.26 -8.61 -1.67
C VAL A 218 -9.28 -9.35 -0.77
N SER A 219 -9.79 -9.85 0.34
CA SER A 219 -9.03 -10.68 1.26
C SER A 219 -9.85 -11.90 1.64
N GLU A 220 -9.17 -13.01 1.88
CA GLU A 220 -9.80 -14.25 2.31
C GLU A 220 -8.98 -14.89 3.42
N GLU A 221 -9.67 -15.45 4.41
CA GLU A 221 -9.07 -16.33 5.39
C GLU A 221 -8.73 -17.67 4.71
N ILE A 222 -7.54 -18.17 5.00
CA ILE A 222 -7.07 -19.47 4.52
C ILE A 222 -6.61 -20.31 5.70
N ASN A 223 -6.56 -21.62 5.52
CA ASN A 223 -6.02 -22.51 6.55
C ASN A 223 -4.49 -22.61 6.48
N GLU A 224 -3.89 -23.21 7.49
CA GLU A 224 -2.43 -23.39 7.60
C GLU A 224 -1.83 -24.16 6.41
N LYS A 225 -2.52 -25.18 5.90
CA LYS A 225 -2.06 -25.97 4.75
C LYS A 225 -2.04 -25.13 3.47
N GLN A 226 -3.08 -24.33 3.24
CA GLN A 226 -3.14 -23.39 2.14
C GLN A 226 -2.02 -22.35 2.23
N TYR A 227 -1.78 -21.82 3.43
CA TYR A 227 -0.71 -20.85 3.68
C TYR A 227 0.66 -21.45 3.38
N PHE A 228 0.91 -22.69 3.83
CA PHE A 228 2.15 -23.40 3.53
C PHE A 228 2.36 -23.58 2.02
N LEU A 229 1.33 -24.06 1.30
CA LEU A 229 1.42 -24.30 -0.14
C LEU A 229 1.69 -23.02 -0.92
N LEU A 230 0.98 -21.94 -0.59
CA LEU A 230 1.17 -20.65 -1.25
C LEU A 230 2.57 -20.07 -0.97
N ASN A 231 3.11 -20.27 0.23
CA ASN A 231 4.51 -19.90 0.53
C ASN A 231 5.53 -20.70 -0.29
N CYS A 232 5.29 -21.98 -0.53
CA CYS A 232 6.13 -22.79 -1.42
C CYS A 232 6.04 -22.27 -2.87
N ILE A 233 4.82 -22.00 -3.34
CA ILE A 233 4.57 -21.50 -4.70
C ILE A 233 5.16 -20.10 -4.90
N GLN A 234 5.11 -19.22 -3.89
CA GLN A 234 5.76 -17.90 -3.94
C GLN A 234 7.26 -17.99 -4.23
N LYS A 235 7.90 -19.11 -3.85
CA LYS A 235 9.32 -19.40 -4.11
C LYS A 235 9.58 -20.09 -5.45
N GLY A 236 8.55 -20.23 -6.30
CA GLY A 236 8.66 -20.86 -7.62
C GLY A 236 8.54 -22.39 -7.60
N CYS A 237 7.90 -23.00 -6.59
CA CYS A 237 7.63 -24.43 -6.60
C CYS A 237 6.42 -24.78 -7.48
N SER A 238 6.44 -25.96 -8.09
CA SER A 238 5.22 -26.56 -8.65
C SER A 238 4.30 -27.09 -7.54
N LEU A 239 3.02 -27.35 -7.86
CA LEU A 239 2.09 -27.91 -6.88
C LEU A 239 2.56 -29.28 -6.36
N ASN A 240 3.10 -30.12 -7.24
CA ASN A 240 3.63 -31.43 -6.86
C ASN A 240 4.83 -31.32 -5.91
N GLN A 241 5.71 -30.33 -6.13
CA GLN A 241 6.82 -30.05 -5.22
C GLN A 241 6.36 -29.51 -3.87
N ALA A 242 5.43 -28.54 -3.87
CA ALA A 242 4.86 -27.96 -2.65
C ALA A 242 4.13 -29.04 -1.81
N LYS A 243 3.39 -29.93 -2.48
CA LYS A 243 2.75 -31.09 -1.85
C LYS A 243 3.77 -32.01 -1.20
N ALA A 244 4.80 -32.42 -1.94
CA ALA A 244 5.84 -33.32 -1.42
C ALA A 244 6.60 -32.71 -0.22
N GLN A 245 6.66 -31.38 -0.12
CA GLN A 245 7.18 -30.71 1.08
C GLN A 245 6.18 -30.75 2.23
N LEU A 246 4.90 -30.48 1.98
CA LEU A 246 3.85 -30.53 3.00
C LEU A 246 3.72 -31.92 3.63
N GLU A 247 3.81 -32.99 2.83
CA GLU A 247 3.77 -34.39 3.27
C GLU A 247 4.93 -34.77 4.23
N LYS A 248 6.05 -34.04 4.21
CA LYS A 248 7.15 -34.26 5.17
C LYS A 248 6.83 -33.72 6.56
N THR A 249 5.93 -32.73 6.64
CA THR A 249 5.62 -32.00 7.88
C THR A 249 4.24 -32.34 8.44
N GLN A 250 3.27 -32.67 7.59
CA GLN A 250 1.88 -32.94 7.98
C GLN A 250 1.27 -34.03 7.09
N SER A 251 0.37 -34.86 7.63
CA SER A 251 -0.39 -35.79 6.81
C SER A 251 -1.43 -35.06 5.96
N ILE A 252 -1.49 -35.38 4.68
CA ILE A 252 -2.53 -34.91 3.77
C ILE A 252 -3.57 -36.03 3.67
N GLU A 253 -4.65 -35.91 4.43
CA GLU A 253 -5.71 -36.92 4.45
C GLU A 253 -6.57 -36.90 3.18
N ASN A 254 -6.64 -35.76 2.47
CA ASN A 254 -7.52 -35.59 1.31
C ASN A 254 -6.81 -34.94 0.11
N PHE A 255 -6.46 -35.77 -0.88
CA PHE A 255 -5.78 -35.33 -2.10
C PHE A 255 -6.66 -34.47 -3.02
N MET A 256 -7.98 -34.69 -3.01
CA MET A 256 -8.93 -33.92 -3.82
C MET A 256 -9.04 -32.46 -3.38
N GLU A 257 -8.77 -32.20 -2.10
CA GLU A 257 -8.82 -30.87 -1.52
C GLU A 257 -7.74 -29.95 -2.10
N LEU A 258 -6.51 -30.46 -2.28
CA LEU A 258 -5.40 -29.71 -2.88
C LEU A 258 -5.70 -29.26 -4.30
N TYR A 259 -6.24 -30.16 -5.12
CA TYR A 259 -6.61 -29.83 -6.49
C TYR A 259 -7.73 -28.81 -6.54
N THR A 260 -8.71 -28.94 -5.65
CA THR A 260 -9.82 -28.00 -5.55
C THR A 260 -9.29 -26.59 -5.22
N TRP A 261 -8.37 -26.47 -4.28
CA TRP A 261 -7.71 -25.19 -3.98
C TRP A 261 -6.94 -24.63 -5.17
N PHE A 262 -6.13 -25.48 -5.83
CA PHE A 262 -5.33 -25.03 -6.97
C PHE A 262 -6.17 -24.51 -8.13
N TYR A 263 -7.23 -25.24 -8.51
CA TYR A 263 -8.13 -24.77 -9.56
C TYR A 263 -8.87 -23.49 -9.16
N LEU A 264 -9.30 -23.37 -7.90
CA LEU A 264 -9.91 -22.14 -7.39
C LEU A 264 -8.95 -20.95 -7.48
N TRP A 265 -7.67 -21.14 -7.12
CA TRP A 265 -6.64 -20.12 -7.22
C TRP A 265 -6.32 -19.73 -8.66
N ILE A 266 -6.32 -20.69 -9.59
CA ILE A 266 -6.21 -20.42 -11.03
C ILE A 266 -7.38 -19.58 -11.52
N GLN A 267 -8.62 -19.94 -11.17
CA GLN A 267 -9.82 -19.17 -11.56
C GLN A 267 -9.81 -17.74 -11.02
N ARG A 268 -9.11 -17.52 -9.90
CA ARG A 268 -8.90 -16.20 -9.30
C ARG A 268 -7.69 -15.46 -9.86
N HIS A 269 -7.00 -16.06 -10.84
CA HIS A 269 -5.78 -15.55 -11.44
C HIS A 269 -4.67 -15.28 -10.40
N LEU A 270 -4.53 -16.11 -9.37
CA LEU A 270 -3.50 -15.90 -8.35
C LEU A 270 -2.08 -16.22 -8.85
N PHE A 271 -1.96 -16.97 -9.94
CA PHE A 271 -0.69 -17.51 -10.42
C PHE A 271 -0.23 -16.91 -11.75
N THR A 272 1.07 -16.97 -11.96
CA THR A 272 1.76 -16.64 -13.21
C THR A 272 2.96 -17.58 -13.42
N GLU A 273 3.45 -17.69 -14.64
CA GLU A 273 4.64 -18.47 -15.00
C GLU A 273 5.93 -17.65 -14.88
N TYR A 274 5.80 -16.33 -14.78
CA TYR A 274 6.92 -15.42 -14.73
C TYR A 274 7.27 -15.10 -13.27
N PRO A 275 8.55 -15.19 -12.87
CA PRO A 275 8.94 -14.70 -11.56
C PRO A 275 8.63 -13.19 -11.48
N PRO A 276 7.97 -12.72 -10.41
CA PRO A 276 7.82 -11.28 -10.20
C PRO A 276 9.21 -10.64 -10.10
N ASP A 277 9.41 -9.50 -10.77
CA ASP A 277 10.64 -8.72 -10.65
C ASP A 277 10.83 -8.34 -9.17
N THR A 278 11.85 -8.93 -8.52
CA THR A 278 12.18 -8.71 -7.09
C THR A 278 12.88 -7.38 -6.87
#